data_AF-D6NR59-F1
#
_entry.id   AF-D6NR59-F1
#
_cell.length_a   1.000
_cell.length_b   1.000
_cell.length_c   1.000
_cell.angle_alpha   90.00
_cell.angle_beta   90.00
_cell.angle_gamma   90.00
#
_symmetry.space_group_name_H-M   'P 1'
#
loop_
_entity.id
_entity.type
_entity.pdbx_description
1 polymer ?
#
loop_
_entity_poly.entity_id
_entity_poly.type
_entity_poly.pdbx_seq_one_letter_code
_entity_poly.pdbx_strand_id
1 'polypeptide(L)'
;MNGTHTDKQTKTKELTEEENVEILKLFTEVQKMQRQAVSLKEKLKSRMRVYKRQNRFLMRLKEVIEMKRNLLNQKRKKKSRILLSLQDKIREDTNGLVLAMPTRHTDDLKNFALSIYKYSPQAYIYIRNTLRTLLPSTDVLESWISGGFEPKNILSNSN
;
A
#
# COMPACT_ATOMS: atom_id res chain seq x y z
N MET A 1 53.93 67.09 -11.44
CA MET A 1 52.56 67.57 -11.19
C MET A 1 52.12 67.00 -9.86
N ASN A 2 51.80 67.90 -8.93
CA ASN A 2 51.56 67.60 -7.51
C ASN A 2 50.16 67.00 -7.31
N GLY A 3 50.08 65.81 -6.72
CA GLY A 3 48.85 65.25 -6.17
C GLY A 3 48.88 65.37 -4.64
N THR A 4 48.06 66.27 -4.09
CA THR A 4 47.94 66.54 -2.67
C THR A 4 47.24 65.38 -1.95
N HIS A 5 48.01 64.58 -1.20
CA HIS A 5 47.44 63.72 -0.16
C HIS A 5 46.87 64.62 0.94
N THR A 6 45.55 64.70 1.02
CA THR A 6 44.87 65.29 2.16
C THR A 6 44.82 64.22 3.26
N ASP A 7 45.83 64.22 4.12
CA ASP A 7 45.78 63.54 5.40
C ASP A 7 44.66 64.16 6.23
N LYS A 8 43.48 63.52 6.19
CA LYS A 8 42.44 63.75 7.18
C LYS A 8 42.96 63.23 8.51
N GLN A 9 43.67 64.08 9.25
CA GLN A 9 43.89 63.91 10.68
C GLN A 9 42.52 63.83 11.35
N THR A 10 42.06 62.61 11.55
CA THR A 10 40.92 62.32 12.41
C THR A 10 41.40 62.63 13.82
N LYS A 11 40.99 63.78 14.36
CA LYS A 11 41.11 64.06 15.80
C LYS A 11 40.46 62.90 16.55
N THR A 12 41.26 62.01 17.10
CA THR A 12 40.83 61.05 18.10
C THR A 12 40.35 61.87 19.30
N LYS A 13 39.02 61.99 19.45
CA LYS A 13 38.46 62.37 20.74
C LYS A 13 38.88 61.29 21.72
N GLU A 14 39.65 61.66 22.72
CA GLU A 14 39.94 60.79 23.86
C GLU A 14 38.61 60.53 24.57
N LEU A 15 38.16 59.27 24.48
CA LEU A 15 36.97 58.80 25.16
C LEU A 15 37.24 58.79 26.67
N THR A 16 36.22 59.14 27.44
CA THR A 16 36.30 59.04 28.90
C THR A 16 36.51 57.58 29.33
N GLU A 17 37.13 57.36 30.49
CA GLU A 17 37.40 56.01 31.00
C GLU A 17 36.13 55.15 31.09
N GLU A 18 34.99 55.77 31.42
CA GLU A 18 33.68 55.12 31.49
C GLU A 18 33.20 54.62 30.12
N GLU A 19 33.34 55.46 29.07
CA GLU A 19 32.99 55.10 27.69
C GLU A 19 33.89 53.96 27.18
N ASN A 20 35.19 53.97 27.52
CA ASN A 20 36.11 52.90 27.15
C ASN A 20 35.73 51.55 27.81
N VAL A 21 35.32 51.57 29.07
CA VAL A 21 34.84 50.37 29.78
C VAL A 21 33.55 49.83 29.14
N GLU A 22 32.63 50.71 28.74
CA GLU A 22 31.40 50.31 28.07
C GLU A 22 31.66 49.72 26.67
N ILE A 23 32.58 50.32 25.90
CA ILE A 23 33.02 49.79 24.61
C ILE A 23 33.66 48.40 24.77
N LEU A 24 34.48 48.18 25.80
CA LEU A 24 35.07 46.87 26.08
C LEU A 24 34.00 45.83 26.42
N LYS A 25 32.99 46.18 27.24
CA LYS A 25 31.84 45.31 27.54
C LYS A 25 31.09 44.94 26.25
N LEU A 26 30.75 45.92 25.43
CA LEU A 26 30.10 45.70 24.13
C LEU A 26 30.94 44.79 23.23
N PHE A 27 32.26 44.98 23.18
CA PHE A 27 33.15 44.15 22.38
C PHE A 27 33.15 42.70 22.85
N THR A 28 33.20 42.46 24.17
CA THR A 28 33.12 41.09 24.72
C THR A 28 31.77 40.44 24.43
N GLU A 29 30.68 41.19 24.44
CA GLU A 29 29.34 40.69 24.13
C GLU A 29 29.19 40.35 22.64
N VAL A 30 29.69 41.22 21.76
CA VAL A 30 29.75 40.95 20.31
C VAL A 30 30.59 39.70 20.04
N GLN A 31 31.74 39.54 20.68
CA GLN A 31 32.56 38.33 20.54
C GLN A 31 31.84 37.07 21.03
N LYS A 32 31.10 37.15 22.14
CA LYS A 32 30.29 36.03 22.66
C LYS A 32 29.19 35.66 21.67
N MET A 33 28.47 36.64 21.12
CA MET A 33 27.45 36.42 20.10
C MET A 33 28.04 35.82 18.82
N GLN A 34 29.21 36.30 18.37
CA GLN A 34 29.90 35.74 17.20
C GLN A 34 30.26 34.26 17.40
N ARG A 35 30.78 33.89 18.57
CA ARG A 35 31.08 32.49 18.89
C ARG A 35 29.82 31.62 18.89
N GLN A 36 28.71 32.13 19.45
CA GLN A 36 27.42 31.44 19.41
C GLN A 36 26.90 31.27 17.98
N ALA A 37 27.00 32.30 17.14
CA ALA A 37 26.58 32.25 15.74
C ALA A 37 27.36 31.20 14.95
N VAL A 38 28.68 31.11 15.15
CA VAL A 38 29.52 30.08 14.52
C VAL A 38 29.09 28.67 14.97
N SER A 39 28.91 28.47 16.28
CA SER A 39 28.47 27.16 16.82
C SER A 39 27.09 26.75 16.26
N LEU A 40 26.14 27.68 16.18
CA LEU A 40 24.82 27.43 15.61
C LEU A 40 24.89 27.08 14.13
N LYS A 41 25.73 27.78 13.36
CA LYS A 41 25.97 27.49 11.94
C LYS A 41 26.52 26.08 11.73
N GLU A 42 27.46 25.65 12.57
CA GLU A 42 28.02 24.29 12.50
C GLU A 42 26.99 23.23 12.88
N LYS A 43 26.21 23.46 13.95
CA LYS A 43 25.11 22.57 14.35
C LYS A 43 24.05 22.45 13.25
N LEU A 44 23.73 23.55 12.57
CA LEU A 44 22.80 23.52 11.44
C LEU A 44 23.38 22.70 10.28
N LYS A 45 24.65 22.90 9.95
CA LYS A 45 25.33 22.16 8.87
C LYS A 45 25.36 20.66 9.14
N SER A 46 25.64 20.23 10.37
CA SER A 46 25.65 18.81 10.74
C SER A 46 24.25 18.21 10.70
N ARG A 47 23.25 18.88 11.28
CA ARG A 47 21.84 18.44 11.23
C ARG A 47 21.32 18.35 9.80
N MET A 48 21.66 19.31 8.94
CA MET A 48 21.26 19.30 7.54
C MET A 48 21.85 18.11 6.76
N ARG A 49 23.09 17.69 7.07
CA ARG A 49 23.68 16.48 6.48
C ARG A 49 22.91 15.22 6.89
N VAL A 50 22.56 15.11 8.17
CA VAL A 50 21.77 13.99 8.70
C VAL A 50 20.39 13.96 8.04
N TYR A 51 19.71 15.11 8.00
CA TYR A 51 18.41 15.25 7.33
C TYR A 51 18.47 14.78 5.86
N LYS A 52 19.47 15.23 5.09
CA LYS A 52 19.64 14.79 3.70
C LYS A 52 19.89 13.29 3.57
N ARG A 53 20.55 12.66 4.55
CA ARG A 53 20.77 11.20 4.57
C ARG A 53 19.46 10.46 4.87
N GLN A 54 18.73 10.91 5.89
CA GLN A 54 17.42 10.35 6.26
C GLN A 54 16.41 10.49 5.13
N ASN A 55 16.36 11.66 4.48
CA ASN A 55 15.45 11.89 3.35
C ASN A 55 15.73 10.96 2.17
N ARG A 56 17.01 10.71 1.86
CA ARG A 56 17.38 9.73 0.82
C ARG A 56 16.91 8.31 1.16
N PHE A 57 17.06 7.90 2.43
CA PHE A 57 16.57 6.59 2.86
C PHE A 57 15.03 6.50 2.81
N LEU A 58 14.35 7.56 3.23
CA LEU A 58 12.89 7.65 3.18
C LEU A 58 12.35 7.57 1.75
N MET A 59 13.02 8.20 0.78
CA MET A 59 12.65 8.09 -0.63
C MET A 59 12.79 6.65 -1.15
N ARG A 60 13.88 5.96 -0.82
CA ARG A 60 14.05 4.54 -1.17
C ARG A 60 12.96 3.65 -0.58
N LEU A 61 12.58 3.90 0.69
CA LEU A 61 11.48 3.15 1.31
C LEU A 61 10.15 3.40 0.59
N LYS A 62 9.86 4.65 0.19
CA LYS A 62 8.67 4.97 -0.60
C LYS A 62 8.64 4.23 -1.93
N GLU A 63 9.76 4.17 -2.64
CA GLU A 63 9.89 3.43 -3.90
C GLU A 63 9.63 1.92 -3.70
N VAL A 64 10.18 1.32 -2.65
CA VAL A 64 9.95 -0.10 -2.32
C VAL A 64 8.48 -0.35 -2.00
N ILE A 65 7.85 0.52 -1.20
CA ILE A 65 6.42 0.42 -0.88
C ILE A 65 5.57 0.49 -2.15
N GLU A 66 5.88 1.41 -3.04
CA GLU A 66 5.17 1.59 -4.31
C GLU A 66 5.32 0.37 -5.22
N MET A 67 6.54 -0.17 -5.34
CA MET A 67 6.79 -1.41 -6.07
C MET A 67 5.98 -2.59 -5.50
N LYS A 68 5.92 -2.74 -4.16
CA LYS A 68 5.13 -3.80 -3.51
C LYS A 68 3.62 -3.61 -3.73
N ARG A 69 3.13 -2.36 -3.68
CA ARG A 69 1.73 -2.03 -4.02
C ARG A 69 1.40 -2.41 -5.45
N ASN A 70 2.27 -2.06 -6.40
CA ASN A 70 2.09 -2.39 -7.81
C ASN A 70 2.08 -3.90 -8.04
N LEU A 71 2.99 -4.64 -7.41
CA LEU A 71 2.99 -6.11 -7.47
C LEU A 71 1.73 -6.74 -6.86
N LEU A 72 1.24 -6.19 -5.75
CA LEU A 72 -0.01 -6.64 -5.13
C LEU A 72 -1.22 -6.35 -6.03
N ASN A 73 -1.26 -5.17 -6.66
CA ASN A 73 -2.29 -4.83 -7.64
C ASN A 73 -2.22 -5.73 -8.88
N GLN A 74 -1.03 -6.06 -9.39
CA GLN A 74 -0.89 -7.02 -10.48
C GLN A 74 -1.35 -8.43 -10.07
N LYS A 75 -1.03 -8.90 -8.86
CA LYS A 75 -1.54 -10.19 -8.35
C LYS A 75 -3.05 -10.18 -8.18
N ARG A 76 -3.63 -9.09 -7.67
CA ARG A 76 -5.08 -8.89 -7.60
C ARG A 76 -5.69 -8.91 -8.99
N LYS A 77 -5.12 -8.18 -9.97
CA LYS A 77 -5.55 -8.21 -11.38
C LYS A 77 -5.43 -9.59 -12.02
N LYS A 78 -4.40 -10.39 -11.70
CA LYS A 78 -4.27 -11.77 -12.20
C LYS A 78 -5.35 -12.69 -11.61
N LYS A 79 -5.59 -12.61 -10.29
CA LYS A 79 -6.67 -13.34 -9.63
C LYS A 79 -8.05 -12.88 -10.12
N SER A 80 -8.22 -11.57 -10.30
CA SER A 80 -9.45 -11.00 -10.83
C SER A 80 -9.59 -11.24 -12.32
N ARG A 81 -8.55 -11.45 -13.13
CA ARG A 81 -8.71 -11.78 -14.55
C ARG A 81 -9.36 -13.14 -14.74
N ILE A 82 -9.08 -14.09 -13.85
CA ILE A 82 -9.77 -15.39 -13.82
C ILE A 82 -11.26 -15.17 -13.49
N LEU A 83 -11.55 -14.42 -12.42
CA LEU A 83 -12.92 -14.14 -11.97
C LEU A 83 -13.71 -13.17 -12.87
N LEU A 84 -13.05 -12.19 -13.48
CA LEU A 84 -13.61 -11.22 -14.39
C LEU A 84 -13.80 -11.85 -15.77
N SER A 85 -12.92 -12.74 -16.25
CA SER A 85 -13.22 -13.55 -17.45
C SER A 85 -14.42 -14.49 -17.25
N LEU A 86 -14.64 -14.95 -16.02
CA LEU A 86 -15.84 -15.71 -15.65
C LEU A 86 -17.07 -14.79 -15.61
N GLN A 87 -16.98 -13.62 -14.98
CA GLN A 87 -18.10 -12.66 -14.88
C GLN A 87 -18.44 -12.00 -16.23
N ASP A 88 -17.45 -11.67 -17.04
CA ASP A 88 -17.59 -11.11 -18.39
C ASP A 88 -18.18 -12.17 -19.33
N LYS A 89 -17.75 -13.44 -19.26
CA LYS A 89 -18.43 -14.55 -19.97
C LYS A 89 -19.90 -14.71 -19.54
N ILE A 90 -20.17 -14.63 -18.24
CA ILE A 90 -21.54 -14.75 -17.70
C ILE A 90 -22.42 -13.56 -18.14
N ARG A 91 -21.83 -12.39 -18.37
CA ARG A 91 -22.53 -11.15 -18.72
C ARG A 91 -22.69 -10.94 -20.23
N GLU A 92 -21.77 -11.47 -21.04
CA GLU A 92 -21.84 -11.45 -22.51
C GLU A 92 -22.78 -12.53 -23.08
N ASP A 93 -23.05 -13.62 -22.35
CA ASP A 93 -24.08 -14.63 -22.68
C ASP A 93 -25.51 -14.17 -22.31
N THR A 94 -25.92 -12.99 -22.77
CA THR A 94 -27.32 -12.53 -22.70
C THR A 94 -28.26 -13.30 -23.63
N ASN A 95 -27.71 -14.05 -24.57
CA ASN A 95 -28.45 -15.03 -25.37
C ASN A 95 -28.17 -16.40 -24.75
N GLY A 96 -29.13 -16.97 -24.01
CA GLY A 96 -28.99 -18.16 -23.16
C GLY A 96 -28.64 -19.48 -23.87
N LEU A 97 -27.58 -19.49 -24.66
CA LEU A 97 -26.97 -20.59 -25.35
C LEU A 97 -25.46 -20.46 -25.14
N VAL A 98 -24.87 -21.47 -24.49
CA VAL A 98 -23.42 -21.72 -24.35
C VAL A 98 -22.73 -21.22 -23.06
N LEU A 99 -23.23 -21.68 -21.91
CA LEU A 99 -22.31 -22.29 -20.94
C LEU A 99 -22.16 -23.76 -21.32
N ALA A 100 -21.19 -24.07 -22.18
CA ALA A 100 -20.60 -25.41 -22.18
C ALA A 100 -19.97 -25.59 -20.78
N MET A 101 -20.77 -26.14 -19.87
CA MET A 101 -20.37 -26.47 -18.51
C MET A 101 -19.06 -27.26 -18.57
N PRO A 102 -18.14 -27.07 -17.61
CA PRO A 102 -17.07 -28.05 -17.44
C PRO A 102 -17.73 -29.42 -17.34
N THR A 103 -17.47 -30.31 -18.31
CA THR A 103 -18.04 -31.67 -18.38
C THR A 103 -17.64 -32.54 -17.19
N ARG A 104 -16.81 -32.02 -16.28
CA ARG A 104 -16.34 -32.68 -15.07
C ARG A 104 -16.74 -31.88 -13.84
N HIS A 105 -17.75 -32.38 -13.14
CA HIS A 105 -18.12 -31.90 -11.81
C HIS A 105 -17.08 -32.40 -10.80
N THR A 106 -16.59 -31.50 -9.93
CA THR A 106 -15.70 -31.86 -8.82
C THR A 106 -16.44 -32.71 -7.80
N ASP A 107 -15.72 -33.59 -7.10
CA ASP A 107 -16.34 -34.49 -6.12
C ASP A 107 -16.96 -33.72 -4.94
N ASP A 108 -16.40 -32.57 -4.55
CA ASP A 108 -16.99 -31.69 -3.53
C ASP A 108 -18.35 -31.12 -3.97
N LEU A 109 -18.48 -30.75 -5.24
CA LEU A 109 -19.73 -30.25 -5.81
C LEU A 109 -20.78 -31.37 -5.88
N LYS A 110 -20.37 -32.59 -6.26
CA LYS A 110 -21.24 -33.76 -6.26
C LYS A 110 -21.74 -34.06 -4.85
N ASN A 111 -20.84 -34.06 -3.86
CA ASN A 111 -21.19 -34.29 -2.45
C ASN A 111 -22.17 -33.22 -1.93
N PHE A 112 -21.90 -31.95 -2.21
CA PHE A 112 -22.78 -30.85 -1.83
C PHE A 112 -24.16 -30.96 -2.49
N ALA A 113 -24.22 -31.15 -3.80
CA ALA A 113 -25.48 -31.23 -4.54
C ALA A 113 -26.33 -32.44 -4.10
N LEU A 114 -25.71 -33.61 -3.94
CA LEU A 114 -26.40 -34.82 -3.48
C LEU A 114 -26.82 -34.75 -2.01
N SER A 115 -26.05 -34.07 -1.15
CA SER A 115 -26.46 -33.86 0.24
C SER A 115 -27.79 -33.09 0.31
N ILE A 116 -27.91 -31.97 -0.40
CA ILE A 116 -29.13 -31.15 -0.40
C ILE A 116 -30.27 -31.91 -1.05
N TYR A 117 -30.01 -32.56 -2.20
CA TYR A 117 -31.02 -33.33 -2.92
C TYR A 117 -31.56 -34.50 -2.09
N LYS A 118 -30.71 -35.18 -1.31
CA LYS A 118 -31.10 -36.26 -0.38
C LYS A 118 -31.99 -35.76 0.76
N TYR A 119 -31.73 -34.58 1.31
CA TYR A 119 -32.54 -34.01 2.40
C TYR A 119 -33.86 -33.41 1.91
N SER A 120 -33.83 -32.65 0.81
CA SER A 120 -35.03 -32.05 0.23
C SER A 120 -34.81 -31.70 -1.26
N PRO A 121 -35.39 -32.47 -2.19
CA PRO A 121 -35.35 -32.17 -3.62
C PRO A 121 -35.93 -30.80 -3.96
N GLN A 122 -36.98 -30.38 -3.25
CA GLN A 122 -37.62 -29.08 -3.47
C GLN A 122 -36.70 -27.91 -3.09
N ALA A 123 -35.95 -28.04 -1.99
CA ALA A 123 -34.94 -27.05 -1.60
C ALA A 123 -33.80 -26.98 -2.62
N TYR A 124 -33.38 -28.12 -3.16
CA TYR A 124 -32.37 -28.16 -4.22
C TYR A 124 -32.81 -27.39 -5.48
N ILE A 125 -34.05 -27.60 -5.94
CA ILE A 125 -34.60 -26.89 -7.11
C ILE A 125 -34.65 -25.38 -6.85
N TYR A 126 -35.07 -24.97 -5.65
CA TYR A 126 -35.09 -23.55 -5.26
C TYR A 126 -33.69 -22.92 -5.29
N ILE A 127 -32.70 -23.57 -4.68
CA ILE A 127 -31.31 -23.10 -4.65
C ILE A 127 -30.71 -23.08 -6.07
N ARG A 128 -31.02 -24.09 -6.90
CA ARG A 128 -30.60 -24.13 -8.30
C ARG A 128 -31.20 -22.97 -9.10
N ASN A 129 -32.47 -22.65 -8.91
CA ASN A 129 -33.13 -21.55 -9.63
C ASN A 129 -32.58 -20.18 -9.22
N THR A 130 -32.24 -20.00 -7.93
CA THR A 130 -31.61 -18.75 -7.45
C THR A 130 -30.16 -18.61 -7.92
N LEU A 131 -29.40 -19.71 -7.97
CA LEU A 131 -28.01 -19.74 -8.43
C LEU A 131 -27.86 -20.05 -9.94
N ARG A 132 -28.98 -20.13 -10.67
CA ARG A 132 -29.15 -20.44 -12.10
C ARG A 132 -28.36 -21.64 -12.64
N THR A 133 -27.06 -21.48 -12.87
CA THR A 133 -26.19 -22.42 -13.60
C THR A 133 -25.06 -22.98 -12.75
N LEU A 134 -24.94 -22.57 -11.48
CA LEU A 134 -23.88 -23.05 -10.59
C LEU A 134 -24.10 -24.47 -10.06
N LEU A 135 -25.31 -25.02 -10.16
CA LEU A 135 -25.66 -26.36 -9.67
C LEU A 135 -26.13 -27.32 -10.79
N PRO A 136 -25.76 -28.61 -10.73
CA PRO A 136 -26.19 -29.64 -11.69
C PRO A 136 -27.72 -29.75 -11.85
N SER A 137 -28.20 -30.22 -13.01
CA SER A 137 -29.62 -30.58 -13.16
C SER A 137 -29.99 -31.81 -12.33
N THR A 138 -31.29 -31.99 -12.10
CA THR A 138 -31.84 -33.17 -11.42
C THR A 138 -31.50 -34.46 -12.18
N ASP A 139 -31.54 -34.43 -13.52
CA ASP A 139 -31.23 -35.59 -14.35
C ASP A 139 -29.77 -36.06 -14.17
N VAL A 140 -28.85 -35.11 -13.96
CA VAL A 140 -27.44 -35.41 -13.70
C VAL A 140 -27.26 -36.01 -12.30
N LEU A 141 -28.02 -35.54 -11.32
CA LEU A 141 -28.02 -36.12 -9.97
C LEU A 141 -28.56 -37.55 -9.97
N GLU A 142 -29.65 -37.79 -10.69
CA GLU A 142 -30.22 -39.14 -10.85
C GLU A 142 -29.26 -40.09 -11.56
N SER A 143 -28.51 -39.59 -12.55
CA SER A 143 -27.42 -40.35 -13.19
C SER A 143 -26.30 -40.71 -12.21
N TRP A 144 -25.95 -39.81 -11.28
CA TRP A 144 -24.94 -40.12 -10.25
C TRP A 144 -25.42 -41.12 -9.22
N ILE A 145 -26.68 -41.01 -8.78
CA ILE A 145 -27.31 -41.96 -7.88
C ILE A 145 -27.36 -43.34 -8.54
N SER A 146 -27.81 -43.41 -9.79
CA SER A 146 -27.87 -44.65 -10.58
C SER A 146 -26.47 -45.23 -10.86
N GLY A 147 -25.47 -44.36 -11.00
CA GLY A 147 -24.06 -44.73 -11.14
C GLY A 147 -23.37 -45.16 -9.83
N GLY A 148 -24.12 -45.26 -8.72
CA GLY A 148 -23.60 -45.72 -7.43
C GLY A 148 -22.75 -44.68 -6.68
N PHE A 149 -22.86 -43.39 -7.00
CA PHE A 149 -22.17 -42.35 -6.26
C PHE A 149 -22.89 -42.07 -4.94
N GLU A 150 -22.24 -42.38 -3.83
CA GLU A 150 -22.72 -42.01 -2.50
C GLU A 150 -22.04 -40.73 -2.00
N PRO A 151 -22.80 -39.75 -1.49
CA PRO A 151 -22.23 -38.54 -0.93
C PRO A 151 -21.35 -38.89 0.27
N LYS A 152 -20.06 -38.53 0.20
CA LYS A 152 -19.15 -38.68 1.34
C LYS A 152 -19.51 -37.62 2.38
N ASN A 153 -20.17 -38.05 3.45
CA ASN A 153 -20.44 -37.18 4.60
C ASN A 153 -19.11 -36.82 5.27
N ILE A 154 -18.65 -35.58 5.07
CA ILE A 154 -17.44 -35.04 5.73
C ILE A 154 -17.63 -35.00 7.26
N LEU A 155 -18.86 -35.19 7.76
CA LEU A 155 -19.20 -35.29 9.19
C LEU A 155 -18.92 -36.66 9.82
N SER A 156 -18.55 -37.70 9.06
CA SER A 156 -18.30 -39.04 9.65
C SER A 156 -16.86 -39.29 10.09
N ASN A 157 -15.96 -38.31 10.00
CA ASN A 157 -14.66 -38.37 10.69
C ASN A 157 -14.75 -37.61 12.01
N SER A 158 -15.41 -38.23 12.99
CA SER A 158 -15.31 -37.86 14.40
C SER A 158 -14.83 -39.08 15.17
N ASN A 159 -13.57 -38.97 15.64
CA ASN A 159 -12.80 -39.84 16.55
C ASN A 159 -12.18 -41.10 15.95
#